data_AF-A0A1F7L181-F1
#
_entry.id   AF-A0A1F7L181-F1
#
_cell.length_a   1.000
_cell.length_b   1.000
_cell.length_c   1.000
_cell.angle_alpha   90.00
_cell.angle_beta   90.00
_cell.angle_gamma   90.00
#
_symmetry.space_group_name_H-M   'P 1'
#
loop_
_entity.id
_entity.type
_entity.pdbx_description
1 polymer ?
#
loop_
_entity_poly.entity_id
_entity_poly.type
_entity_poly.pdbx_seq_one_letter_code
_entity_poly.pdbx_strand_id
1 'polypeptide(L)'
;MILSDRDIKKALSQKRIVIKPLPDFEQALSACAIDLRLHNDFEVFAHTSIPYFDLKNMSNVQVTQKITIEKDKPFILQPGEFALASTLEWIELPDDIAGRLEGRSSLGRLGIIVHSTAALVHPGMKGRIVLELSNLSQIPVALYPGLRVCALSFETLTSPAEVPYSKQKNAKYCNQQGVTGSRINKDIS
;
A
#
# COMPACT_ATOMS: atom_id res chain seq x y z
N MET A 1 -3.43 0.08 20.98
CA MET A 1 -4.32 1.27 21.07
C MET A 1 -4.14 2.10 19.81
N ILE A 2 -5.22 2.60 19.21
CA ILE A 2 -5.19 3.39 17.97
C ILE A 2 -4.83 4.85 18.30
N LEU A 3 -3.95 5.48 17.51
CA LEU A 3 -3.59 6.89 17.66
C LEU A 3 -4.71 7.81 17.17
N SER A 4 -5.05 8.82 17.98
CA SER A 4 -5.94 9.91 17.58
C SER A 4 -5.27 10.84 16.57
N ASP A 5 -6.04 11.68 15.89
CA ASP A 5 -5.55 12.76 15.03
C ASP A 5 -4.49 13.64 15.73
N ARG A 6 -4.71 13.97 17.00
CA ARG A 6 -3.77 14.71 17.86
C ARG A 6 -2.46 13.94 18.06
N ASP A 7 -2.54 12.65 18.32
CA ASP A 7 -1.37 11.80 18.54
C ASP A 7 -0.61 11.52 17.24
N ILE A 8 -1.31 11.40 16.11
CA ILE A 8 -0.72 11.33 14.77
C ILE A 8 0.08 12.59 14.49
N LYS A 9 -0.50 13.79 14.69
CA LYS A 9 0.21 15.07 14.54
C LYS A 9 1.45 15.14 15.42
N LYS A 10 1.36 14.69 16.67
CA LYS A 10 2.48 14.64 17.62
C LYS A 10 3.58 13.67 17.16
N ALA A 11 3.22 12.47 16.72
CA ALA A 11 4.18 11.48 16.24
C ALA A 11 4.90 11.94 14.96
N LEU A 12 4.20 12.63 14.06
CA LEU A 12 4.77 13.25 12.86
C LEU A 12 5.72 14.40 13.19
N SER A 13 5.33 15.31 14.10
CA SER A 13 6.18 16.44 14.50
C SER A 13 7.46 15.99 15.22
N GLN A 14 7.36 14.91 16.00
CA GLN A 14 8.49 14.25 16.65
C GLN A 14 9.32 13.36 15.71
N LYS A 15 8.92 13.25 14.43
CA LYS A 15 9.54 12.36 13.43
C LYS A 15 9.58 10.89 13.84
N ARG A 16 8.70 10.48 14.76
CA ARG A 16 8.52 9.06 15.11
C ARG A 16 7.88 8.32 13.95
N ILE A 17 6.86 8.93 13.35
CA ILE A 17 6.26 8.51 12.09
C ILE A 17 6.77 9.49 11.03
N VAL A 18 7.18 8.96 9.87
CA VAL A 18 7.57 9.78 8.71
C VAL A 18 6.62 9.48 7.57
N ILE A 19 6.03 10.54 6.98
CA ILE A 19 5.20 10.45 5.77
C ILE A 19 5.71 11.52 4.79
N LYS A 20 6.14 11.11 3.60
CA LYS A 20 6.77 12.00 2.61
C LYS A 20 6.26 11.75 1.19
N PRO A 21 5.72 12.75 0.48
CA PRO A 21 5.41 14.11 0.97
C PRO A 21 4.30 14.07 2.04
N LEU A 22 4.33 15.02 2.98
CA LEU A 22 3.30 15.11 4.01
C LEU A 22 1.96 15.53 3.37
N PRO A 23 0.86 14.79 3.60
CA PRO A 23 -0.48 15.21 3.16
C PRO A 23 -0.95 16.48 3.88
N ASP A 24 -1.77 17.27 3.20
CA ASP A 24 -2.47 18.40 3.82
C ASP A 24 -3.48 17.88 4.86
N PHE A 25 -3.27 18.25 6.12
CA PHE A 25 -4.10 17.75 7.23
C PHE A 25 -5.54 18.20 7.16
N GLU A 26 -5.85 19.36 6.58
CA GLU A 26 -7.24 19.82 6.46
C GLU A 26 -8.08 18.88 5.59
N GLN A 27 -7.43 18.24 4.61
CA GLN A 27 -8.10 17.37 3.64
C GLN A 27 -7.91 15.89 3.94
N ALA A 28 -6.75 15.50 4.46
CA ALA A 28 -6.32 14.11 4.56
C ALA A 28 -6.43 13.54 5.98
N LEU A 29 -6.49 14.36 7.03
CA LEU A 29 -6.50 13.84 8.40
C LEU A 29 -7.94 13.67 8.90
N SER A 30 -8.25 12.46 9.35
CA SER A 30 -9.48 12.11 10.06
C SER A 30 -9.21 11.91 11.54
N ALA A 31 -10.24 11.57 12.33
CA ALA A 31 -10.15 11.40 13.78
C ALA A 31 -9.06 10.43 14.28
N CYS A 32 -8.66 9.44 13.46
CA CYS A 32 -7.66 8.42 13.83
C CYS A 32 -6.86 7.84 12.66
N ALA A 33 -6.93 8.45 11.47
CA ALA A 33 -6.23 7.97 10.29
C ALA A 33 -5.88 9.14 9.36
N ILE A 34 -4.81 8.96 8.57
CA ILE A 34 -4.39 9.91 7.54
C ILE A 34 -4.54 9.29 6.15
N ASP A 35 -5.23 9.97 5.25
CA ASP A 35 -5.40 9.56 3.87
C ASP A 35 -4.06 9.62 3.12
N LEU A 36 -3.80 8.60 2.31
CA LEU A 36 -2.66 8.51 1.41
C LEU A 36 -3.12 8.57 -0.05
N ARG A 37 -2.26 9.07 -0.93
CA ARG A 37 -2.56 9.31 -2.34
C ARG A 37 -2.06 8.18 -3.22
N LEU A 38 -2.68 8.04 -4.38
CA LEU A 38 -2.29 7.06 -5.40
C LEU A 38 -1.04 7.53 -6.17
N HIS A 39 0.00 6.70 -6.28
CA HIS A 39 1.12 6.94 -7.19
C HIS A 39 0.69 6.71 -8.65
N ASN A 40 1.49 7.16 -9.62
CA ASN A 40 1.18 7.00 -11.05
C ASN A 40 1.72 5.71 -11.68
N ASP A 41 2.27 4.79 -10.89
CA ASP A 41 2.84 3.53 -11.36
C ASP A 41 1.93 2.37 -10.95
N PHE A 42 1.62 1.52 -11.92
CA PHE A 42 0.78 0.33 -11.78
C PHE A 42 1.50 -0.90 -12.33
N GLU A 43 1.14 -2.08 -11.85
CA GLU A 43 1.48 -3.36 -12.47
C GLU A 43 0.21 -4.14 -12.76
N VAL A 44 0.03 -4.54 -14.03
CA VAL A 44 -1.11 -5.32 -14.51
C VAL A 44 -0.68 -6.71 -14.93
N PHE A 45 -1.54 -7.71 -14.72
CA PHE A 45 -1.20 -9.11 -15.02
C PHE A 45 -1.40 -9.43 -16.50
N ALA A 46 -0.35 -9.94 -17.15
CA ALA A 46 -0.41 -10.53 -18.47
C ALA A 46 -0.95 -11.96 -18.36
N HIS A 47 -2.27 -12.10 -18.15
CA HIS A 47 -2.93 -13.37 -17.81
C HIS A 47 -2.78 -14.50 -18.86
N THR A 48 -2.38 -14.18 -20.10
CA THR A 48 -2.10 -15.17 -21.15
C THR A 48 -0.64 -15.64 -21.18
N SER A 49 0.24 -15.08 -20.35
CA SER A 49 1.67 -15.38 -20.37
C SER A 49 2.04 -16.71 -19.70
N ILE A 50 1.21 -17.19 -18.76
CA ILE A 50 1.41 -18.45 -18.04
C ILE A 50 0.06 -19.13 -17.77
N PRO A 51 0.01 -20.47 -17.64
CA PRO A 51 -1.24 -21.18 -17.38
C PRO A 51 -1.70 -21.07 -15.91
N TYR A 52 -0.78 -20.95 -14.95
CA TYR A 52 -1.07 -20.83 -13.51
C TYR A 52 0.19 -20.43 -12.73
N PHE A 53 0.01 -19.97 -11.48
CA PHE A 53 1.09 -19.75 -10.53
C PHE A 53 1.47 -21.05 -9.81
N ASP A 54 2.65 -21.60 -10.07
CA ASP A 54 3.24 -22.65 -9.23
C ASP A 54 4.12 -22.01 -8.17
N LEU A 55 3.63 -21.94 -6.93
CA LEU A 55 4.40 -21.33 -5.84
C LEU A 55 5.71 -22.09 -5.58
N LYS A 56 5.74 -23.41 -5.76
CA LYS A 56 6.96 -24.22 -5.52
C LYS A 56 7.99 -24.06 -6.64
N ASN A 57 7.51 -23.90 -7.87
CA ASN A 57 8.35 -23.73 -9.05
C ASN A 57 8.06 -22.39 -9.73
N MET A 58 8.18 -21.30 -8.97
CA MET A 58 8.06 -19.96 -9.55
C MET A 58 9.19 -19.74 -10.55
N SER A 59 8.88 -19.88 -11.84
CA SER A 59 9.78 -19.48 -12.91
C SER A 59 9.99 -17.96 -12.85
N ASN A 60 11.16 -17.47 -13.26
CA ASN A 60 11.47 -16.02 -13.32
C ASN A 60 10.68 -15.29 -14.43
N VAL A 61 9.51 -15.80 -14.81
CA VAL A 61 8.67 -15.20 -15.85
C VAL A 61 8.05 -13.94 -15.30
N GLN A 62 8.29 -12.83 -15.98
CA GLN A 62 7.66 -11.56 -15.67
C GLN A 62 6.18 -11.63 -16.05
N VAL A 63 5.33 -11.89 -15.07
CA VAL A 63 3.87 -12.04 -15.21
C VAL A 63 3.12 -10.71 -15.17
N THR A 64 3.78 -9.65 -14.74
CA THR A 64 3.22 -8.30 -14.65
C THR A 64 3.92 -7.34 -15.59
N GLN A 65 3.14 -6.42 -16.15
CA GLN A 65 3.65 -5.32 -16.96
C GLN A 65 3.48 -4.03 -16.18
N LYS A 66 4.58 -3.27 -16.05
CA LYS A 66 4.56 -1.96 -15.41
C LYS A 66 3.96 -0.95 -16.39
N ILE A 67 2.99 -0.17 -15.91
CA ILE A 67 2.36 0.92 -16.62
C ILE A 67 2.53 2.19 -15.80
N THR A 68 3.05 3.25 -16.42
CA THR A 68 3.13 4.58 -15.82
C THR A 68 2.10 5.47 -16.48
N ILE A 69 1.20 6.03 -15.67
CA ILE A 69 0.14 6.90 -16.12
C ILE A 69 0.66 8.34 -16.17
N GLU A 70 0.41 9.01 -17.30
CA GLU A 70 0.72 10.42 -17.45
C GLU A 70 -0.10 11.27 -16.49
N LYS A 71 0.40 12.48 -16.20
CA LYS A 71 -0.32 13.45 -15.38
C LYS A 71 -1.71 13.73 -15.99
N ASP A 72 -2.71 13.87 -15.12
CA ASP A 72 -4.10 14.20 -15.48
C ASP A 72 -4.82 13.16 -16.36
N LYS A 73 -4.21 11.98 -16.61
CA LYS A 73 -4.88 10.82 -17.19
C LYS A 73 -5.27 9.80 -16.10
N PRO A 74 -6.38 9.06 -16.29
CA PRO A 74 -6.74 7.99 -15.38
C PRO A 74 -6.11 6.65 -15.76
N PHE A 75 -5.85 5.81 -14.77
CA PHE A 75 -5.86 4.37 -14.93
C PHE A 75 -7.31 3.87 -14.90
N ILE A 76 -7.75 3.14 -15.93
CA ILE A 76 -9.11 2.57 -15.94
C ILE A 76 -9.03 1.15 -15.38
N LEU A 77 -9.59 0.94 -14.18
CA LEU A 77 -9.70 -0.38 -13.57
C LEU A 77 -11.02 -1.03 -14.00
N GLN A 78 -10.94 -2.05 -14.85
CA GLN A 78 -12.13 -2.71 -15.40
C GLN A 78 -12.85 -3.58 -14.36
N PRO A 79 -14.15 -3.86 -14.54
CA PRO A 79 -14.86 -4.85 -13.76
C PRO A 79 -14.11 -6.20 -13.69
N GLY A 80 -13.91 -6.73 -12.48
CA GLY A 80 -13.22 -8.00 -12.25
C GLY A 80 -11.69 -7.96 -12.38
N GLU A 81 -11.10 -6.81 -12.73
CA GLU A 81 -9.65 -6.69 -12.81
C GLU A 81 -8.98 -6.52 -11.45
N PHE A 82 -7.74 -7.00 -11.39
CA PHE A 82 -6.79 -6.82 -10.32
C PHE A 82 -5.55 -6.10 -10.85
N ALA A 83 -5.09 -5.06 -10.16
CA ALA A 83 -3.86 -4.36 -10.46
C ALA A 83 -3.09 -4.05 -9.17
N LEU A 84 -1.77 -4.10 -9.24
CA LEU A 84 -0.94 -3.56 -8.17
C LEU A 84 -0.73 -2.07 -8.42
N ALA A 85 -0.78 -1.28 -7.35
CA ALA A 85 -0.39 0.11 -7.36
C ALA A 85 0.47 0.41 -6.14
N SER A 86 0.76 1.69 -5.87
CA SER A 86 1.40 2.08 -4.62
C SER A 86 0.89 3.42 -4.13
N THR A 87 1.09 3.69 -2.84
CA THR A 87 0.93 5.02 -2.27
C THR A 87 1.97 5.97 -2.87
N LEU A 88 1.58 7.22 -3.07
CA LEU A 88 2.48 8.29 -3.46
C LEU A 88 3.50 8.52 -2.34
N GLU A 89 3.01 8.51 -1.10
CA GLU A 89 3.77 8.73 0.11
C GLU A 89 4.69 7.56 0.45
N TRP A 90 5.92 7.92 0.82
CA TRP A 90 6.87 7.11 1.57
C TRP A 90 6.54 7.17 3.06
N ILE A 91 6.50 6.00 3.70
CA ILE A 91 6.20 5.81 5.12
C ILE A 91 7.43 5.25 5.83
N GLU A 92 7.74 5.76 7.03
CA GLU A 92 8.65 5.10 7.99
C GLU A 92 7.98 5.01 9.35
N LEU A 93 8.01 3.81 9.95
CA LEU A 93 7.50 3.53 11.29
C LEU A 93 8.65 3.22 12.26
N PRO A 94 8.51 3.57 13.54
CA PRO A 94 9.43 3.14 14.58
C PRO A 94 9.16 1.67 14.94
N ASP A 95 9.98 1.12 15.84
CA ASP A 95 9.94 -0.29 16.23
C ASP A 95 8.74 -0.63 17.15
N ASP A 96 7.99 0.35 17.64
CA ASP A 96 6.88 0.23 18.60
C ASP A 96 5.52 0.74 18.09
N ILE A 97 5.42 1.08 16.80
CA ILE A 97 4.16 1.45 16.15
C ILE A 97 3.96 0.60 14.89
N ALA A 98 2.79 0.00 14.77
CA ALA A 98 2.32 -0.60 13.52
C ALA A 98 1.34 0.35 12.83
N GLY A 99 1.26 0.27 11.51
CA GLY A 99 0.22 0.91 10.73
C GLY A 99 -0.80 -0.10 10.24
N ARG A 100 -2.05 0.33 10.02
CA ARG A 100 -3.08 -0.46 9.37
C ARG A 100 -3.65 0.30 8.19
N LEU A 101 -3.45 -0.26 7.01
CA LEU A 101 -3.99 0.25 5.77
C LEU A 101 -5.51 0.00 5.76
N GLU A 102 -6.27 1.03 5.43
CA GLU A 102 -7.72 0.99 5.34
C GLU A 102 -8.18 1.45 3.96
N GLY A 103 -9.24 0.82 3.46
CA GLY A 103 -10.00 1.36 2.34
C GLY A 103 -10.74 2.64 2.72
N ARG A 104 -10.95 3.54 1.76
CA ARG A 104 -11.86 4.67 1.95
C ARG A 104 -13.29 4.19 1.73
N SER A 105 -14.19 4.46 2.67
CA SER A 105 -15.60 4.02 2.57
C SER A 105 -16.25 4.44 1.24
N SER A 106 -15.93 5.64 0.75
CA SER A 106 -16.42 6.13 -0.55
C SER A 106 -16.00 5.25 -1.73
N LEU A 107 -14.76 4.72 -1.73
CA LEU A 107 -14.29 3.80 -2.77
C LEU A 107 -14.88 2.40 -2.58
N GLY A 108 -14.99 1.92 -1.34
CA GLY A 108 -15.63 0.63 -1.05
C GLY A 108 -17.09 0.59 -1.52
N ARG A 109 -17.83 1.70 -1.42
CA ARG A 109 -19.21 1.83 -1.94
C ARG A 109 -19.31 1.78 -3.46
N LEU A 110 -18.19 1.97 -4.17
CA LEU A 110 -18.08 1.78 -5.62
C LEU A 110 -17.54 0.39 -5.99
N GLY A 111 -17.41 -0.52 -5.02
CA GLY A 111 -16.87 -1.86 -5.24
C GLY A 111 -15.34 -1.90 -5.38
N ILE A 112 -14.62 -0.82 -5.01
CA ILE A 112 -13.16 -0.78 -5.09
C ILE A 112 -12.54 -1.29 -3.78
N ILE A 113 -11.75 -2.35 -3.91
CA ILE A 113 -10.88 -2.88 -2.85
C ILE A 113 -9.49 -2.30 -3.02
N VAL A 114 -8.85 -1.90 -1.92
CA VAL A 114 -7.49 -1.31 -1.94
C VAL A 114 -6.40 -2.24 -1.40
N HIS A 115 -6.81 -3.21 -0.59
CA HIS A 115 -5.99 -4.33 -0.13
C HIS A 115 -6.90 -5.54 0.06
N SER A 116 -6.45 -6.73 -0.31
CA SER A 116 -7.23 -7.96 -0.18
C SER A 116 -6.84 -8.75 1.06
N THR A 117 -5.56 -8.75 1.45
CA THR A 117 -5.08 -9.69 2.48
C THR A 117 -4.13 -9.10 3.53
N ALA A 118 -3.21 -8.22 3.13
CA ALA A 118 -2.14 -7.74 4.01
C ALA A 118 -2.29 -6.24 4.33
N ALA A 119 -3.16 -5.90 5.27
CA ALA A 119 -3.37 -4.53 5.71
C ALA A 119 -2.29 -4.00 6.68
N LEU A 120 -1.48 -4.89 7.26
CA LEU A 120 -0.53 -4.53 8.32
C LEU A 120 0.75 -3.91 7.73
N VAL A 121 1.05 -2.69 8.16
CA VAL A 121 2.35 -2.05 7.97
C VAL A 121 3.19 -2.31 9.21
N HIS A 122 4.19 -3.16 9.08
CA HIS A 122 4.98 -3.64 10.22
C HIS A 122 5.80 -2.51 10.90
N PRO A 123 6.07 -2.62 12.21
CA PRO A 123 7.03 -1.76 12.89
C PRO A 123 8.41 -1.82 12.25
N GLY A 124 9.07 -0.66 12.18
CA GLY A 124 10.36 -0.50 11.49
C GLY A 124 10.30 -0.63 9.96
N MET A 125 9.10 -0.69 9.36
CA MET A 125 8.93 -0.63 7.90
C MET A 125 9.34 0.75 7.37
N LYS A 126 9.98 0.74 6.20
CA LYS A 126 10.33 1.93 5.41
C LYS A 126 9.99 1.67 3.95
N GLY A 127 9.20 2.52 3.31
CA GLY A 127 8.80 2.29 1.93
C GLY A 127 7.52 3.01 1.52
N ARG A 128 7.23 2.99 0.22
CA ARG A 128 5.85 3.17 -0.25
C ARG A 128 5.03 1.92 0.06
N ILE A 129 3.73 2.04 0.27
CA ILE A 129 2.86 0.90 0.50
C ILE A 129 2.32 0.44 -0.85
N VAL A 130 2.48 -0.85 -1.18
CA VAL A 130 1.87 -1.45 -2.37
C VAL A 130 0.39 -1.71 -2.08
N LEU A 131 -0.46 -1.40 -3.06
CA LEU A 131 -1.91 -1.55 -2.99
C LEU A 131 -2.34 -2.69 -3.92
N GLU A 132 -3.32 -3.47 -3.48
CA GLU A 132 -3.93 -4.57 -4.23
C GLU A 132 -5.30 -4.08 -4.70
N LEU A 133 -5.34 -3.35 -5.82
CA LEU A 133 -6.55 -2.71 -6.31
C LEU A 133 -7.42 -3.73 -7.05
N SER A 134 -8.69 -3.84 -6.67
CA SER A 134 -9.67 -4.66 -7.40
C SER A 134 -10.98 -3.92 -7.58
N ASN A 135 -11.62 -4.11 -8.73
CA ASN A 135 -12.96 -3.57 -9.00
C ASN A 135 -13.98 -4.70 -9.01
N LEU A 136 -14.75 -4.81 -7.93
CA LEU A 136 -15.84 -5.77 -7.80
C LEU A 136 -17.18 -5.28 -8.37
N SER A 137 -17.25 -4.03 -8.84
CA SER A 137 -18.44 -3.51 -9.49
C SER A 137 -18.54 -3.98 -10.95
N GLN A 138 -19.65 -3.66 -11.61
CA GLN A 138 -19.85 -3.90 -13.04
C GLN A 138 -19.51 -2.69 -13.91
N ILE A 139 -18.97 -1.62 -13.33
CA ILE A 139 -18.68 -0.36 -14.02
C ILE A 139 -17.17 -0.08 -13.95
N PRO A 140 -16.49 0.26 -15.05
CA PRO A 140 -15.10 0.68 -15.01
C PRO A 140 -14.90 1.91 -14.13
N VAL A 141 -13.83 1.93 -13.34
CA VAL A 141 -13.52 3.06 -12.45
C VAL A 141 -12.24 3.75 -12.90
N ALA A 142 -12.34 5.05 -13.13
CA ALA A 142 -11.20 5.90 -13.47
C ALA A 142 -10.46 6.32 -12.20
N LEU A 143 -9.21 5.86 -12.06
CA LEU A 143 -8.34 6.16 -10.93
C LEU A 143 -7.24 7.13 -11.37
N TYR A 144 -7.29 8.35 -10.84
CA TYR A 144 -6.31 9.38 -11.14
C TYR A 144 -5.13 9.32 -10.15
N PRO A 145 -3.88 9.38 -10.62
CA PRO A 145 -2.74 9.60 -9.74
C PRO A 145 -2.92 10.87 -8.89
N GLY A 146 -2.54 10.81 -7.62
CA GLY A 146 -2.70 11.91 -6.67
C GLY A 146 -4.03 11.92 -5.91
N LEU A 147 -5.04 11.15 -6.31
CA LEU A 147 -6.28 11.00 -5.51
C LEU A 147 -5.97 10.29 -4.19
N ARG A 148 -6.68 10.67 -3.12
CA ARG A 148 -6.73 9.94 -1.85
C ARG A 148 -7.36 8.55 -2.05
N VAL A 149 -6.57 7.49 -1.93
CA VAL A 149 -6.98 6.13 -2.30
C VAL A 149 -7.19 5.23 -1.08
N CYS A 150 -6.42 5.42 -0.02
CA CYS A 150 -6.51 4.65 1.21
C CYS A 150 -6.27 5.57 2.41
N ALA A 151 -6.48 5.06 3.61
CA ALA A 151 -6.11 5.71 4.85
C ALA A 151 -5.15 4.82 5.64
N LEU A 152 -4.31 5.43 6.47
CA LEU A 152 -3.41 4.73 7.38
C LEU A 152 -3.78 5.12 8.81
N SER A 153 -4.21 4.14 9.60
CA SER A 153 -4.30 4.27 11.06
C SER A 153 -3.05 3.69 11.71
N PHE A 154 -2.80 4.05 12.97
CA PHE A 154 -1.59 3.64 13.68
C PHE A 154 -1.92 3.04 15.03
N GLU A 155 -1.23 1.98 15.39
CA GLU A 155 -1.40 1.29 16.67
C GLU A 155 -0.07 1.17 17.41
N THR A 156 -0.08 1.57 18.68
CA THR A 156 1.06 1.35 19.57
C THR A 156 1.10 -0.12 19.99
N LEU A 157 2.28 -0.73 19.87
CA LEU A 157 2.54 -2.08 20.35
C LEU A 157 2.58 -2.11 21.89
N THR A 158 2.38 -3.29 22.49
CA THR A 158 2.52 -3.46 23.94
C THR A 158 3.97 -3.26 24.42
N SER A 159 4.94 -3.50 23.54
CA SER A 159 6.37 -3.21 23.71
C SER A 159 7.04 -3.07 22.34
N PRO A 160 8.20 -2.40 22.22
CA PRO A 160 8.94 -2.35 20.95
C PRO A 160 9.26 -3.76 20.42
N ALA A 161 9.16 -3.94 19.10
CA ALA A 161 9.51 -5.20 18.47
C ALA A 161 11.01 -5.51 18.65
N GLU A 162 11.32 -6.71 19.13
CA GLU A 162 12.71 -7.17 19.28
C GLU A 162 13.43 -7.23 17.92
N VAL A 163 12.71 -7.71 16.88
CA VAL A 163 13.19 -7.75 15.50
C VAL A 163 12.20 -6.99 14.59
N PRO A 164 12.35 -5.67 14.44
CA PRO A 164 11.53 -4.87 13.53
C PRO A 164 11.75 -5.28 12.07
N TYR A 165 10.78 -4.97 11.20
CA TYR A 165 10.75 -5.48 9.83
C TYR A 165 12.03 -5.19 9.06
N SER A 166 12.58 -3.99 9.13
CA SER A 166 13.83 -3.63 8.45
C SER A 166 15.07 -4.41 8.89
N LYS A 167 15.03 -5.08 10.05
CA LYS A 167 16.11 -5.93 10.57
C LYS A 167 15.86 -7.43 10.37
N GLN A 168 14.67 -7.82 9.89
CA GLN A 168 14.37 -9.23 9.63
C GLN A 168 15.14 -9.73 8.42
N LYS A 169 15.79 -10.90 8.53
CA LYS A 169 16.58 -11.50 7.45
C LYS A 169 15.73 -11.82 6.21
N ASN A 170 14.46 -12.15 6.42
CA ASN A 170 13.49 -12.47 5.38
C ASN A 170 12.62 -11.25 4.98
N ALA A 171 12.96 -10.03 5.38
CA ALA A 171 12.22 -8.84 4.97
C ALA A 171 12.32 -8.63 3.45
N LYS A 172 11.20 -8.88 2.76
CA LYS A 172 11.17 -8.86 1.30
C LYS A 172 10.99 -7.47 0.71
N TYR A 173 10.31 -6.57 1.40
CA TYR A 173 9.77 -5.35 0.80
C TYR A 173 10.25 -4.06 1.48
N CYS A 174 11.30 -4.14 2.31
CA CYS A 174 11.88 -2.95 2.91
C CYS A 174 12.51 -2.06 1.84
N ASN A 175 12.33 -0.75 1.98
CA ASN A 175 12.78 0.32 1.09
C ASN A 175 12.18 0.30 -0.32
N GLN A 176 11.01 -0.33 -0.52
CA GLN A 176 10.36 -0.34 -1.83
C GLN A 176 9.97 1.08 -2.26
N GLN A 177 10.35 1.43 -3.50
CA GLN A 177 10.21 2.78 -4.05
C GLN A 177 8.94 2.95 -4.89
N GLY A 178 8.06 1.96 -4.99
CA GLY A 178 6.86 2.05 -5.81
C GLY A 178 6.18 0.70 -5.89
N VAL A 179 5.35 0.53 -6.92
CA VAL A 179 4.75 -0.76 -7.23
C VAL A 179 5.85 -1.81 -7.39
N THR A 180 5.72 -2.90 -6.65
CA THR A 180 6.69 -4.00 -6.65
C THR A 180 5.91 -5.30 -6.66
N GLY A 181 6.13 -6.12 -7.70
CA GLY A 181 5.56 -7.46 -7.79
C GLY A 181 5.96 -8.40 -6.64
N SER A 182 5.26 -9.51 -6.53
CA SER A 182 5.44 -10.50 -5.47
C SER A 182 6.86 -11.09 -5.45
N ARG A 183 7.42 -11.24 -4.24
CA ARG A 183 8.68 -11.95 -3.94
C ARG A 183 8.42 -13.26 -3.19
N ILE A 184 7.29 -13.91 -3.48
CA ILE A 184 6.89 -15.17 -2.82
C ILE A 184 7.93 -16.28 -3.00
N ASN A 185 8.66 -16.28 -4.12
CA ASN A 185 9.78 -17.20 -4.39
C ASN A 185 10.87 -17.21 -3.30
N LYS A 186 11.04 -16.11 -2.55
CA LYS A 186 12.02 -16.01 -1.45
C LYS A 186 11.61 -16.77 -0.17
N ASP A 187 10.38 -17.27 -0.07
CA ASP A 187 9.98 -18.14 1.07
C ASP A 187 10.40 -19.59 0.90
N ILE A 188 10.69 -19.99 -0.36
CA ILE A 188 10.83 -21.39 -0.76
C ILE A 188 12.29 -21.69 -1.13
N SER A 189 13.13 -20.66 -1.25
CA SER A 189 14.58 -20.73 -1.46
C SER A 189 15.36 -21.01 -0.19
#